data_AF-A0A9Q8FL95-F1
#
_entry.id   AF-A0A9Q8FL95-F1
#
_cell.length_a   1.000
_cell.length_b   1.000
_cell.length_c   1.000
_cell.angle_alpha   90.00
_cell.angle_beta   90.00
_cell.angle_gamma   90.00
#
_symmetry.space_group_name_H-M   'P 1'
#
loop_
_entity.id
_entity.type
_entity.pdbx_description
1 polymer ?
#
loop_
_entity_poly.entity_id
_entity_poly.type
_entity_poly.pdbx_seq_one_letter_code
_entity_poly.pdbx_strand_id
1 'polypeptide(L)'
;MKNVLNMEASYRTISLTTRSCDILRKVMLENKKAIQWESNYIDRGFIFTNHYGNPMALTSVNRNIKTAVDELKDDQDGKLINKHVIMHTLRHSHISLLSQLGVSLRAIMDRVGHTDHKTTLQIYSHVTEQMDKDMMSKLEAVSY
;
A
#
# COMPACT_ATOMS: atom_id res chain seq x y z
N MET A 1 -35.43 6.45 -2.62
CA MET A 1 -34.22 6.10 -1.85
C MET A 1 -33.01 6.70 -2.55
N LYS A 2 -32.41 7.76 -1.99
CA LYS A 2 -31.22 8.42 -2.53
C LYS A 2 -29.99 7.82 -1.84
N ASN A 3 -29.25 6.93 -2.52
CA ASN A 3 -27.88 6.60 -2.13
C ASN A 3 -26.94 7.34 -3.08
N VAL A 4 -26.61 8.57 -2.70
CA VAL A 4 -25.58 9.38 -3.34
C VAL A 4 -24.25 8.93 -2.75
N LEU A 5 -23.48 8.12 -3.48
CA LEU A 5 -22.08 7.90 -3.17
C LEU A 5 -21.34 9.20 -3.54
N ASN A 6 -20.81 9.92 -2.54
CA ASN A 6 -19.98 11.10 -2.72
C ASN A 6 -18.72 10.73 -3.55
N MET A 7 -18.76 10.91 -4.87
CA MET A 7 -17.77 10.34 -5.80
C MET A 7 -16.79 11.36 -6.42
N GLU A 8 -16.77 12.61 -5.97
CA GLU A 8 -15.79 13.60 -6.47
C GLU A 8 -14.49 13.67 -5.64
N ALA A 9 -14.53 13.31 -4.35
CA ALA A 9 -13.36 13.39 -3.46
C ALA A 9 -12.44 12.14 -3.49
N SER A 10 -12.75 11.12 -4.31
CA SER A 10 -12.02 9.84 -4.36
C SER A 10 -10.98 9.78 -5.49
N TYR A 11 -11.33 10.34 -6.65
CA TYR A 11 -10.44 10.37 -7.82
C TYR A 11 -9.30 11.36 -7.59
N ARG A 12 -8.08 10.92 -7.91
CA ARG A 12 -6.89 11.74 -7.75
C ARG A 12 -5.78 11.25 -8.67
N THR A 13 -4.91 12.18 -9.04
CA THR A 13 -3.70 11.89 -9.79
C THR A 13 -2.54 11.72 -8.81
N ILE A 14 -1.84 10.60 -8.89
CA ILE A 14 -0.64 10.36 -8.10
C ILE A 14 0.57 10.20 -9.01
N SER A 15 1.69 10.80 -8.61
CA SER A 15 2.97 10.54 -9.27
C SER A 15 3.48 9.16 -8.89
N LEU A 16 3.89 8.40 -9.91
CA LEU A 16 4.44 7.05 -9.77
C LEU A 16 5.96 7.11 -9.74
N THR A 17 6.58 6.22 -8.95
CA THR A 17 8.02 6.03 -8.97
C THR A 17 8.41 5.17 -10.17
N THR A 18 9.69 5.18 -10.56
CA THR A 18 10.22 4.30 -11.61
C THR A 18 9.87 2.84 -11.32
N ARG A 19 10.05 2.40 -10.06
CA ARG A 19 9.70 1.04 -9.64
C ARG A 19 8.21 0.72 -9.83
N SER A 20 7.31 1.64 -9.49
CA SER A 20 5.87 1.45 -9.73
C SER A 20 5.55 1.35 -11.23
N CYS A 21 6.17 2.19 -12.06
CA CYS A 21 6.02 2.12 -13.51
C CYS A 21 6.49 0.76 -14.07
N ASP A 22 7.63 0.25 -13.58
CA ASP A 22 8.16 -1.03 -14.04
C ASP A 22 7.28 -2.21 -13.62
N ILE A 23 6.72 -2.18 -12.41
CA ILE A 23 5.73 -3.17 -11.96
C ILE A 23 4.51 -3.15 -12.87
N LEU A 24 3.95 -1.97 -13.15
CA LEU A 24 2.78 -1.85 -14.03
C LEU A 24 3.09 -2.34 -15.44
N ARG A 25 4.23 -1.95 -16.03
CA ARG A 25 4.66 -2.42 -17.35
C ARG A 25 4.80 -3.94 -17.40
N LYS A 26 5.37 -4.55 -16.36
CA LYS A 26 5.51 -6.00 -16.26
C LYS A 26 4.15 -6.69 -16.27
N VAL A 27 3.23 -6.24 -15.42
CA VAL A 27 1.87 -6.82 -15.34
C VAL A 27 1.12 -6.61 -16.66
N MET A 28 1.20 -5.43 -17.27
CA MET A 28 0.59 -5.17 -18.58
C MET A 28 1.17 -6.08 -19.68
N LEU A 29 2.46 -6.40 -19.62
CA LEU A 29 3.08 -7.35 -20.54
C LEU A 29 2.58 -8.79 -20.32
N GLU A 30 2.43 -9.20 -19.06
CA GLU A 30 1.83 -10.50 -18.71
C GLU A 30 0.39 -10.60 -19.22
N ASN A 31 -0.43 -9.55 -19.06
CA ASN A 31 -1.78 -9.52 -19.60
C ASN A 31 -1.77 -9.60 -21.14
N LYS A 32 -0.87 -8.90 -21.82
CA LYS A 32 -0.72 -9.00 -23.29
C LYS A 32 -0.39 -10.43 -23.74
N LYS A 33 0.43 -11.14 -22.99
CA LYS A 33 0.71 -12.56 -23.24
C LYS A 33 -0.54 -13.41 -23.02
N ALA A 34 -1.26 -13.21 -21.91
CA ALA A 34 -2.49 -13.94 -21.64
C ALA A 34 -3.53 -13.74 -22.76
N ILE A 35 -3.70 -12.51 -23.26
CA ILE A 35 -4.60 -12.22 -24.39
C ILE A 35 -4.24 -13.01 -25.65
N GLN A 36 -2.94 -13.20 -25.92
CA GLN A 36 -2.48 -13.89 -27.12
C GLN A 36 -2.50 -15.42 -26.98
N TRP A 37 -2.22 -15.94 -25.79
CA TRP A 37 -1.93 -17.37 -25.57
C TRP A 37 -2.99 -18.11 -24.78
N GLU A 38 -3.88 -17.41 -24.05
CA GLU A 38 -4.91 -18.03 -23.22
C GLU A 38 -6.30 -17.82 -23.84
N SER A 39 -6.93 -18.90 -24.31
CA SER A 39 -8.25 -18.85 -24.96
C SER A 39 -9.37 -18.34 -24.04
N ASN A 40 -9.20 -18.47 -22.72
CA ASN A 40 -10.19 -18.12 -21.71
C ASN A 40 -9.99 -16.72 -21.12
N TYR A 41 -8.93 -16.01 -21.54
CA TYR A 41 -8.64 -14.67 -21.05
C TYR A 41 -9.41 -13.65 -21.88
N ILE A 42 -10.29 -12.89 -21.23
CA ILE A 42 -11.06 -11.82 -21.87
C ILE A 42 -10.48 -10.47 -21.43
N ASP A 43 -9.92 -9.70 -22.36
CA ASP A 43 -9.49 -8.34 -22.04
C ASP A 43 -10.68 -7.42 -21.77
N ARG A 44 -10.65 -6.78 -20.60
CA ARG A 44 -11.68 -5.85 -20.12
C ARG A 44 -11.09 -4.50 -19.72
N GLY A 45 -9.81 -4.25 -20.05
CA GLY A 45 -9.11 -3.00 -19.72
C GLY A 45 -8.63 -2.89 -18.27
N PHE A 46 -8.62 -3.98 -17.50
CA PHE A 46 -8.05 -4.00 -16.15
C PHE A 46 -6.56 -4.36 -16.18
N ILE A 47 -5.79 -3.76 -15.26
CA ILE A 47 -4.36 -4.06 -15.13
C ILE A 47 -4.14 -5.27 -14.19
N PHE A 48 -4.73 -5.27 -13.01
CA PHE A 48 -4.59 -6.39 -12.07
C PHE A 48 -5.74 -7.38 -12.25
N THR A 49 -5.49 -8.41 -13.05
CA THR A 49 -6.48 -9.42 -13.44
C THR A 49 -6.14 -10.82 -12.93
N ASN A 50 -7.13 -11.69 -12.89
CA ASN A 50 -6.92 -13.15 -12.81
C ASN A 50 -6.71 -13.73 -14.22
N HIS A 51 -6.48 -15.05 -14.31
CA HIS A 51 -6.29 -15.79 -15.57
C HIS A 51 -7.52 -15.82 -16.50
N TYR A 52 -8.65 -15.25 -16.10
CA TYR A 52 -9.82 -15.06 -16.96
C TYR A 52 -9.99 -13.60 -17.41
N GLY A 53 -9.09 -12.69 -17.03
CA GLY A 53 -9.18 -11.26 -17.31
C GLY A 53 -10.13 -10.47 -16.39
N ASN A 54 -10.66 -11.10 -15.33
CA ASN A 54 -11.46 -10.40 -14.32
C ASN A 54 -10.57 -9.69 -13.30
N PRO A 55 -11.02 -8.56 -12.72
CA PRO A 55 -10.28 -7.89 -11.65
C PRO A 55 -9.95 -8.84 -10.49
N MET A 56 -8.74 -8.72 -9.94
CA MET A 56 -8.38 -9.47 -8.73
C MET A 56 -9.29 -9.07 -7.56
N ALA A 57 -9.95 -10.07 -6.97
CA ALA A 57 -10.76 -9.85 -5.78
C ALA A 57 -9.89 -9.53 -4.57
N LEU A 58 -10.27 -8.51 -3.79
CA LEU A 58 -9.56 -8.08 -2.59
C LEU A 58 -9.38 -9.23 -1.56
N THR A 59 -10.38 -10.11 -1.45
CA THR A 59 -10.33 -11.30 -0.58
C THR A 59 -9.22 -12.26 -0.99
N SER A 60 -9.00 -12.46 -2.30
CA SER A 60 -7.92 -13.29 -2.82
C SER A 60 -6.56 -12.65 -2.60
N VAL A 61 -6.44 -11.34 -2.80
CA VAL A 61 -5.20 -10.61 -2.51
C VAL A 61 -4.86 -10.69 -1.02
N ASN A 62 -5.83 -10.45 -0.13
CA ASN A 62 -5.63 -10.55 1.32
C ASN A 62 -5.25 -11.98 1.76
N ARG A 63 -5.84 -13.00 1.14
CA ARG A 63 -5.47 -14.40 1.39
C ARG A 63 -4.02 -14.66 0.98
N ASN A 64 -3.61 -14.21 -0.20
CA ASN A 64 -2.24 -14.38 -0.68
C ASN A 64 -1.23 -13.65 0.22
N ILE A 65 -1.55 -12.43 0.68
CA ILE A 65 -0.71 -11.69 1.64
C ILE A 65 -0.59 -12.46 2.95
N LYS A 66 -1.70 -13.00 3.48
CA LYS A 66 -1.69 -13.79 4.70
C LYS A 66 -0.80 -15.03 4.55
N THR A 67 -0.95 -15.78 3.47
CA THR A 67 -0.12 -16.96 3.16
C THR A 67 1.36 -16.58 3.11
N ALA A 68 1.72 -15.54 2.35
CA ALA A 68 3.11 -15.07 2.28
C ALA A 68 3.67 -14.69 3.67
N VAL A 69 2.87 -14.02 4.51
CA VAL A 69 3.26 -13.67 5.88
C VAL A 69 3.40 -14.89 6.79
N ASP A 70 2.55 -15.91 6.62
CA ASP A 70 2.62 -17.18 7.35
C ASP A 70 3.86 -18.01 6.95
N GLU A 71 4.33 -17.87 5.71
CA GLU A 71 5.55 -18.52 5.20
C GLU A 71 6.85 -17.82 5.63
N LEU A 72 6.80 -16.54 6.01
CA LEU A 72 7.95 -15.79 6.51
C LEU A 72 8.32 -16.20 7.95
N LYS A 73 9.28 -17.13 8.05
CA LYS A 73 9.94 -17.53 9.29
C LYS A 73 11.31 -16.88 9.43
N ASP A 74 11.72 -16.66 10.66
CA ASP A 74 13.06 -16.20 11.05
C ASP A 74 14.00 -17.41 11.16
N ASP A 75 15.31 -17.16 11.13
CA ASP A 75 16.35 -18.20 11.29
C ASP A 75 16.27 -18.92 12.65
N GLN A 76 15.52 -18.35 13.61
CA GLN A 76 15.30 -18.86 14.97
C GLN A 76 13.95 -19.60 15.14
N ASP A 77 13.40 -20.19 14.07
CA ASP A 77 12.13 -20.96 14.01
C ASP A 77 10.83 -20.17 14.29
N GLY A 78 10.92 -18.90 14.67
CA GLY A 78 9.79 -18.01 14.94
C GLY A 78 9.26 -17.32 13.68
N LYS A 79 8.04 -16.75 13.76
CA LYS A 79 7.48 -15.95 12.66
C LYS A 79 8.02 -14.52 12.72
N LEU A 80 8.57 -14.03 11.61
CA LEU A 80 9.11 -12.66 11.49
C LEU A 80 8.01 -11.60 11.70
N ILE A 81 6.81 -11.87 11.19
CA ILE A 81 5.68 -10.93 11.24
C ILE A 81 4.51 -11.58 12.00
N ASN A 82 4.36 -11.22 13.27
CA ASN A 82 3.29 -11.71 14.15
C ASN A 82 1.98 -10.91 14.07
N LYS A 83 1.85 -10.02 13.08
CA LYS A 83 0.68 -9.14 12.93
C LYS A 83 -0.22 -9.62 11.79
N HIS A 84 -1.52 -9.32 11.89
CA HIS A 84 -2.44 -9.51 10.78
C HIS A 84 -2.18 -8.48 9.68
N VAL A 85 -1.67 -8.92 8.54
CA VAL A 85 -1.36 -8.07 7.39
C VAL A 85 -2.40 -8.29 6.30
N ILE A 86 -3.00 -7.18 5.86
CA ILE A 86 -3.94 -7.12 4.73
C ILE A 86 -3.60 -5.91 3.86
N MET A 87 -4.32 -5.72 2.75
CA MET A 87 -4.11 -4.58 1.84
C MET A 87 -4.17 -3.21 2.54
N HIS A 88 -5.05 -3.03 3.54
CA HIS A 88 -5.11 -1.77 4.30
C HIS A 88 -3.85 -1.54 5.15
N THR A 89 -3.23 -2.62 5.66
CA THR A 89 -1.96 -2.55 6.39
C THR A 89 -0.83 -2.02 5.51
N LEU A 90 -0.82 -2.36 4.20
CA LEU A 90 0.15 -1.83 3.25
C LEU A 90 -0.03 -0.31 3.03
N ARG A 91 -1.28 0.17 2.98
CA ARG A 91 -1.58 1.61 2.93
C ARG A 91 -1.06 2.33 4.18
N HIS A 92 -1.27 1.75 5.36
CA HIS A 92 -0.75 2.31 6.61
C HIS A 92 0.78 2.34 6.60
N SER A 93 1.42 1.26 6.14
CA SER A 93 2.88 1.20 6.03
C SER A 93 3.43 2.28 5.10
N HIS A 94 2.74 2.55 3.98
CA HIS A 94 3.09 3.64 3.07
C HIS A 94 2.95 5.02 3.72
N ILE A 95 1.89 5.25 4.51
CA ILE A 95 1.73 6.49 5.29
C ILE A 95 2.86 6.62 6.31
N SER A 96 3.12 5.58 7.10
CA SER A 96 4.20 5.59 8.10
C SER A 96 5.55 5.90 7.48
N LEU A 97 5.85 5.31 6.32
CA LEU A 97 7.09 5.58 5.58
C LEU A 97 7.18 7.06 5.17
N LEU A 98 6.12 7.63 4.59
CA LEU A 98 6.12 9.04 4.21
C LEU A 98 6.28 9.98 5.42
N SER A 99 5.64 9.65 6.54
CA SER A 99 5.81 10.40 7.79
C SER A 99 7.24 10.34 8.31
N GLN A 100 7.88 9.17 8.30
CA GLN A 100 9.28 9.00 8.70
C GLN A 100 10.24 9.79 7.79
N LEU A 101 9.89 9.94 6.51
CA LEU A 101 10.64 10.77 5.55
C LEU A 101 10.37 12.28 5.72
N GLY A 102 9.59 12.70 6.72
CA GLY A 102 9.28 14.10 6.99
C GLY A 102 8.35 14.74 5.97
N VAL A 103 7.59 13.96 5.20
CA VAL A 103 6.61 14.50 4.25
C VAL A 103 5.45 15.11 5.03
N SER A 104 5.08 16.35 4.70
CA SER A 104 3.97 17.04 5.39
C SER A 104 2.66 16.24 5.34
N LEU A 105 1.90 16.28 6.43
CA LEU A 105 0.58 15.61 6.52
C LEU A 105 -0.33 15.97 5.33
N ARG A 106 -0.34 17.23 4.91
CA ARG A 106 -1.13 17.67 3.74
C ARG A 106 -0.75 16.92 2.47
N ALA A 107 0.54 16.84 2.16
CA ALA A 107 1.02 16.13 0.97
C ALA A 107 0.74 14.61 1.05
N ILE A 108 0.82 14.02 2.24
CA ILE A 108 0.42 12.62 2.46
C ILE A 108 -1.07 12.44 2.16
N MET A 109 -1.92 13.30 2.71
CA MET A 109 -3.38 13.26 2.52
C MET A 109 -3.78 13.44 1.05
N ASP A 110 -3.15 14.37 0.33
CA ASP A 110 -3.38 14.58 -1.10
C ASP A 110 -3.03 13.32 -1.92
N ARG A 111 -1.99 12.57 -1.50
CA ARG A 111 -1.55 11.33 -2.16
C ARG A 111 -2.44 10.14 -1.84
N VAL A 112 -2.80 9.93 -0.57
CA VAL A 112 -3.54 8.73 -0.14
C VAL A 112 -5.05 8.93 -0.23
N GLY A 113 -5.54 10.15 -0.24
CA GLY A 113 -6.97 10.50 -0.27
C GLY A 113 -7.60 10.60 1.12
N HIS A 114 -8.69 11.35 1.22
CA HIS A 114 -9.31 11.77 2.49
C HIS A 114 -10.28 10.75 3.11
N THR A 115 -10.54 9.63 2.44
CA THR A 115 -11.50 8.61 2.90
C THR A 115 -11.19 8.08 4.30
N ASP A 116 -9.91 8.06 4.68
CA ASP A 116 -9.47 7.60 6.00
C ASP A 116 -8.52 8.62 6.67
N HIS A 117 -8.99 9.86 6.80
CA HIS A 117 -8.21 10.93 7.41
C HIS A 117 -7.87 10.67 8.88
N LYS A 118 -8.77 10.04 9.65
CA LYS A 118 -8.56 9.76 11.08
C LYS A 118 -7.38 8.82 11.28
N THR A 119 -7.34 7.71 10.55
CA THR A 119 -6.23 6.76 10.68
C THR A 119 -4.93 7.34 10.11
N THR A 120 -5.00 8.13 9.04
CA THR A 120 -3.81 8.82 8.51
C THR A 120 -3.22 9.79 9.53
N LEU A 121 -4.06 10.58 10.19
CA LEU A 121 -3.66 11.50 11.26
C LEU A 121 -3.07 10.73 12.45
N GLN A 122 -3.74 9.68 12.91
CA GLN A 122 -3.26 8.87 14.04
C GLN A 122 -1.88 8.26 13.76
N ILE A 123 -1.66 7.70 12.58
CA ILE A 123 -0.36 7.14 12.18
C ILE A 123 0.69 8.25 12.11
N TYR A 124 0.35 9.39 11.49
CA TYR A 124 1.25 10.52 11.38
C TYR A 124 1.70 11.02 12.76
N SER A 125 0.75 11.32 13.65
CA SER A 125 1.02 11.78 15.02
C SER A 125 1.91 10.81 15.79
N HIS A 126 1.62 9.50 15.71
CA HIS A 126 2.42 8.48 16.38
C HIS A 126 3.87 8.44 15.86
N VAL A 127 4.06 8.54 14.54
CA VAL A 127 5.39 8.54 13.94
C VAL A 127 6.15 9.81 14.29
N THR A 128 5.51 10.98 14.25
CA THR A 128 6.17 12.25 14.61
C THR A 128 6.56 12.29 16.07
N GLU A 129 5.71 11.81 16.99
CA GLU A 129 6.07 11.69 18.41
C GLU A 129 7.30 10.80 18.62
N GLN A 130 7.42 9.73 17.85
CA GLN A 130 8.57 8.83 17.92
C GLN A 130 9.84 9.50 17.35
N MET A 131 9.71 10.26 16.26
CA MET A 131 10.81 11.04 15.69
C MET A 131 11.31 12.13 16.65
N ASP A 132 10.40 12.81 17.34
CA ASP A 132 10.75 13.85 18.32
C ASP A 132 11.52 13.25 19.50
N LYS A 133 11.08 12.09 20.02
CA LYS A 133 11.81 11.37 21.07
C LYS A 133 13.20 10.94 20.61
N ASP A 134 13.31 10.36 19.42
CA ASP A 134 14.60 9.95 18.84
C ASP A 134 15.53 11.14 18.60
N MET A 135 15.00 12.28 18.14
CA MET A 135 15.74 13.52 17.98
C MET A 135 16.29 14.02 19.32
N MET A 136 15.47 14.06 20.37
CA MET A 136 15.91 14.48 21.70
C MET A 136 17.01 13.57 22.25
N SER A 137 16.84 12.25 22.14
CA SER A 137 17.88 11.29 22.55
C SER A 137 19.19 11.47 21.77
N LYS A 138 19.12 11.77 20.46
CA LYS A 138 20.31 12.07 19.65
C LYS A 138 20.98 13.38 20.07
N LEU A 139 20.22 14.41 20.42
CA LEU A 139 20.77 15.68 20.91
C LEU A 139 21.46 15.50 22.27
N GLU A 140 20.90 14.71 23.18
CA GLU A 140 21.53 14.38 24.46
C GLU A 140 22.84 13.59 24.30
N ALA A 141 22.94 12.75 23.26
CA ALA A 141 24.15 12.00 22.96
C ALA A 141 25.29 12.86 22.37
N VAL A 142 24.98 14.07 21.88
CA VAL A 142 25.98 15.05 21.43
C VAL A 142 26.42 15.86 22.65
N SER A 143 27.39 15.34 23.40
CA SER A 143 28.11 16.12 24.43
C SER A 143 29.16 16.99 23.77
N TYR A 144 29.14 18.29 24.07
CA TYR A 144 30.30 19.18 23.91
C TYR A 144 31.25 19.04 25.10
#